data_AF-A0A354BHF3-F1
#
_entry.id   AF-A0A354BHF3-F1
#
_cell.length_a   1.000
_cell.length_b   1.000
_cell.length_c   1.000
_cell.angle_alpha   90.00
_cell.angle_beta   90.00
_cell.angle_gamma   90.00
#
_symmetry.space_group_name_H-M   'P 1'
#
loop_
_entity.id
_entity.type
_entity.pdbx_description
1 polymer ?
#
loop_
_entity_poly.entity_id
_entity_poly.type
_entity_poly.pdbx_seq_one_letter_code
_entity_poly.pdbx_strand_id
1 'polypeptide(L)' 'MKLSFYGAARSVTGSRHLLEAPGFRLMFDCGMFQGRRQEAFRKNQDLGFDPKSLGAVLLS' A
#
# COMPACT_ATOMS: atom_id res chain seq x y z
N MET A 1 14.28 -3.31 -10.82
CA MET A 1 13.77 -2.93 -9.49
C MET A 1 12.85 -1.73 -9.68
N LYS A 2 11.65 -1.74 -9.11
CA LYS A 2 10.63 -0.69 -9.25
C LYS A 2 9.95 -0.46 -7.91
N LEU A 3 9.80 0.79 -7.51
CA LEU A 3 9.09 1.21 -6.30
C LEU A 3 7.81 1.94 -6.70
N SER A 4 6.65 1.50 -6.20
CA SER A 4 5.35 2.11 -6.44
C SER A 4 4.73 2.58 -5.13
N PHE A 5 4.10 3.77 -5.15
CA PHE A 5 3.48 4.39 -3.97
C PHE A 5 1.96 4.22 -4.06
N TYR A 6 1.37 3.42 -3.15
CA TYR A 6 -0.07 3.18 -3.07
C TYR A 6 -0.75 3.99 -1.97
N GLY A 7 0.02 4.69 -1.14
CA GLY A 7 -0.46 5.68 -0.20
C GLY A 7 0.70 6.39 0.48
N ALA A 8 0.41 7.27 1.44
CA ALA A 8 1.35 8.28 1.95
C ALA A 8 2.02 9.17 0.85
N ALA A 9 1.48 9.17 -0.37
CA ALA A 9 1.96 10.01 -1.47
C ALA A 9 1.33 11.40 -1.38
N ARG A 10 2.07 12.37 -0.84
CA ARG A 10 1.57 13.72 -0.49
C ARG A 10 0.41 13.67 0.52
N SER A 11 0.37 12.64 1.36
CA SER A 11 -0.56 12.48 2.48
C SER A 11 0.15 11.81 3.66
N VAL A 12 -0.37 11.99 4.88
CA VAL A 12 0.22 11.36 6.09
C VAL A 12 -0.33 9.94 6.31
N THR A 13 -1.53 9.66 5.83
CA THR A 13 -2.24 8.38 6.09
C THR A 13 -2.13 7.43 4.91
N GLY A 14 -2.37 6.14 5.17
CA GLY A 14 -2.41 5.10 4.15
C GLY A 14 -1.03 4.60 3.67
N SER A 15 0.03 4.68 4.48
CA SER A 15 1.39 4.24 4.08
C SER A 15 1.37 2.83 3.51
N ARG A 16 1.70 2.71 2.22
CA ARG A 16 1.75 1.47 1.44
C ARG A 16 2.70 1.66 0.26
N HIS A 17 3.83 0.96 0.29
CA HIS A 17 4.87 1.05 -0.73
C HIS A 17 5.17 -0.33 -1.28
N LEU A 18 5.07 -0.50 -2.59
CA LEU A 18 5.31 -1.79 -3.25
C LEU A 18 6.67 -1.78 -3.93
N LEU A 19 7.54 -2.69 -3.50
CA LEU A 19 8.83 -2.94 -4.12
C LEU A 19 8.75 -4.20 -4.98
N GLU A 20 9.07 -4.05 -6.27
CA GLU A 20 9.08 -5.12 -7.25
C GLU A 20 10.49 -5.30 -7.82
N ALA A 21 11.01 -6.53 -7.80
CA ALA A 21 12.16 -6.92 -8.59
C ALA A 21 12.13 -8.43 -8.92
N PRO A 22 13.08 -8.95 -9.72
CA PRO A 22 13.07 -10.35 -10.12
C PRO A 22 12.97 -11.29 -8.91
N GLY A 23 11.93 -12.10 -8.87
CA GLY A 23 11.71 -13.09 -7.81
C GLY A 23 11.13 -12.55 -6.49
N PHE A 24 10.91 -11.24 -6.35
CA PHE A 24 10.31 -10.70 -5.14
C PHE A 24 9.32 -9.55 -5.39
N ARG A 25 8.23 -9.59 -4.62
CA ARG A 25 7.20 -8.57 -4.57
C ARG A 25 6.84 -8.31 -3.11
N LEU A 26 7.36 -7.23 -2.55
CA LEU A 26 7.29 -6.93 -1.12
C LEU A 26 6.53 -5.62 -0.89
N MET A 27 5.69 -5.60 0.13
CA MET A 27 5.04 -4.37 0.57
C MET A 27 5.68 -3.86 1.86
N PHE A 28 5.98 -2.57 1.91
CA PHE A 28 6.37 -1.84 3.11
C PHE A 28 5.17 -1.03 3.59
N ASP A 29 4.79 -1.28 4.84
CA ASP A 29 3.58 -0.82 5.51
C ASP A 29 2.27 -1.27 4.84
N CYS A 30 1.22 -1.36 5.66
CA CYS A 30 -0.15 -1.59 5.22
C CYS A 30 -1.13 -0.65 5.94
N GLY A 31 -0.75 0.63 6.05
CA GLY A 31 -1.52 1.62 6.78
C GLY A 31 -2.89 1.91 6.14
N MET A 32 -3.88 2.22 6.98
CA MET A 32 -5.19 2.67 6.52
C MET A 32 -5.19 4.17 6.20
N PHE A 33 -5.94 4.57 5.18
CA PHE A 33 -6.30 5.98 5.00
C PHE A 33 -7.26 6.42 6.09
N GLN A 34 -7.07 7.64 6.57
CA GLN A 34 -7.93 8.30 7.56
C GLN A 34 -8.35 9.69 7.06
N GLY A 35 -9.38 10.26 7.68
CA GLY A 35 -9.95 11.55 7.30
C GLY A 35 -11.46 11.44 7.05
N ARG A 36 -11.93 12.05 5.96
CA ARG A 36 -13.35 12.04 5.58
C ARG A 36 -13.85 10.60 5.42
N ARG A 37 -14.90 10.25 6.18
CA ARG A 37 -15.38 8.86 6.33
C ARG A 37 -15.61 8.14 5.00
N GLN A 38 -16.34 8.77 4.07
CA GLN A 38 -16.69 8.14 2.80
C GLN A 38 -15.47 7.93 1.89
N GLU A 39 -14.54 8.90 1.86
CA GLU A 39 -13.31 8.81 1.07
C GLU A 39 -12.36 7.75 1.65
N ALA A 40 -12.17 7.76 2.97
CA ALA A 40 -11.34 6.77 3.66
C ALA A 40 -11.90 5.36 3.47
N PHE A 41 -13.21 5.17 3.60
CA PHE A 41 -13.87 3.89 3.36
C PHE A 41 -13.61 3.39 1.94
N ARG A 42 -13.84 4.22 0.92
CA ARG A 42 -13.59 3.85 -0.48
C ARG A 42 -12.14 3.47 -0.73
N LYS A 43 -11.18 4.27 -0.23
CA LYS A 43 -9.74 4.02 -0.45
C LYS A 43 -9.23 2.78 0.30
N ASN A 44 -9.81 2.43 1.43
CA ASN A 44 -9.40 1.27 2.22
C ASN A 44 -9.98 -0.06 1.70
N GLN A 45 -10.96 -0.01 0.80
CA GLN A 45 -11.52 -1.20 0.14
C GLN A 45 -10.73 -1.66 -1.09
N ASP A 46 -9.85 -0.81 -1.62
CA ASP A 46 -9.04 -1.11 -2.79
C ASP A 46 -7.56 -0.90 -2.49
N LEU A 47 -6.78 -1.96 -2.64
CA LEU A 47 -5.32 -1.91 -2.47
C LEU A 47 -4.60 -1.43 -3.74
N GLY A 48 -5.24 -1.49 -4.91
CA GLY A 48 -4.65 -1.16 -6.21
C GLY A 48 -3.70 -2.24 -6.77
N PHE A 49 -3.65 -3.41 -6.14
CA PHE A 49 -2.90 -4.59 -6.58
C PHE A 49 -3.50 -5.85 -5.95
N ASP A 50 -3.19 -7.02 -6.51
CA ASP A 50 -3.60 -8.30 -5.93
C ASP A 50 -2.76 -8.62 -4.67
N PRO A 51 -3.34 -8.64 -3.45
CA PRO A 51 -2.59 -8.95 -2.23
C PRO A 51 -2.02 -10.36 -2.21
N LYS A 52 -2.60 -11.31 -2.96
CA LYS A 52 -2.10 -12.70 -3.03
C LYS A 52 -0.79 -12.82 -3.80
N SER A 53 -0.42 -11.78 -4.56
CA SER A 53 0.84 -11.73 -5.30
C SER A 53 2.03 -11.25 -4.46
N LEU A 54 1.81 -10.80 -3.23
CA LEU A 54 2.88 -10.38 -2.32
C LEU A 54 3.58 -11.60 -1.71
N GLY A 55 4.90 -11.55 -1.62
CA GLY A 55 5.69 -12.54 -0.89
C GLY A 55 5.70 -12.28 0.63
N ALA A 56 5.72 -10.99 1.03
CA ALA A 56 5.64 -10.59 2.42
C ALA A 56 5.22 -9.11 2.56
N VAL A 57 4.84 -8.75 3.78
CA VAL A 57 4.61 -7.37 4.24
C VAL A 57 5.56 -7.08 5.39
N LEU A 58 6.30 -5.98 5.31
CA LEU A 58 7.12 -5.47 6.39
C LEU A 58 6.38 -4.30 7.03
N LEU A 59 6.19 -4.36 8.34
CA LEU A 59 5.54 -3.30 9.13
C LEU A 59 6.60 -2.61 10.00
N SER A 60 6.65 -1.28 9.98
CA SER A 60 7.50 -0.47 10.88
C SER A 60 6.97 -0.42 12.30
#